data_AF-A0A1A8UQ47-F1
#
_entry.id   AF-A0A1A8UQ47-F1
#
_cell.length_a   1.000
_cell.length_b   1.000
_cell.length_c   1.000
_cell.angle_alpha   90.00
_cell.angle_beta   90.00
_cell.angle_gamma   90.00
#
_symmetry.space_group_name_H-M   'P 1'
#
loop_
_entity.id
_entity.type
_entity.pdbx_description
1 polymer ?
#
loop_
_entity_poly.entity_id
_entity_poly.type
_entity_poly.pdbx_seq_one_letter_code
_entity_poly.pdbx_strand_id
1 'polypeptide(L)' 'MQEHFHLNTPLLESVSMSKLLGTTVYMKMENSQPSGSFKIRGIGHLCQQLSGRSRG' A
#
# COMPACT_ATOMS: atom_id res chain seq x y z
N MET A 1 15.93 4.16 -10.38
CA MET A 1 14.74 3.43 -9.87
C MET A 1 13.56 4.37 -10.09
N GLN A 2 12.46 3.94 -10.70
CA GLN A 2 11.30 4.83 -10.88
C GLN A 2 10.63 4.98 -9.51
N GLU A 3 10.64 6.20 -8.96
CA GLU A 3 9.98 6.49 -7.69
C GLU A 3 8.46 6.27 -7.85
N HIS A 4 7.93 5.26 -7.17
CA HIS A 4 6.49 4.99 -7.15
C HIS A 4 5.79 5.91 -6.15
N PHE A 5 4.57 6.34 -6.44
CA PHE A 5 3.79 7.16 -5.49
C PHE A 5 3.33 6.40 -4.24
N HIS A 6 3.48 5.09 -4.21
CA HIS A 6 3.14 4.25 -3.06
C HIS A 6 4.39 3.81 -2.31
N LEU A 7 4.22 3.45 -1.04
CA LEU A 7 5.28 2.93 -0.18
C LEU A 7 5.11 1.43 0.08
N ASN A 8 6.21 0.78 0.46
CA ASN A 8 6.17 -0.54 1.06
C ASN A 8 5.74 -0.42 2.53
N THR A 9 4.44 -0.53 2.75
CA THR A 9 3.83 -0.42 4.08
C THR A 9 4.25 -1.59 4.98
N PRO A 10 4.30 -1.38 6.31
CA PRO A 10 4.61 -2.45 7.26
C PRO A 10 3.62 -3.63 7.16
N LEU A 11 4.11 -4.84 7.43
CA LEU A 11 3.30 -6.01 7.74
C LEU A 11 3.47 -6.28 9.23
N LEU A 12 2.42 -6.02 10.01
CA LEU A 12 2.48 -6.15 11.47
C LEU A 12 1.71 -7.39 11.91
N GLU A 13 2.27 -8.15 12.85
CA GLU A 13 1.49 -9.15 13.56
C GLU A 13 0.56 -8.47 14.57
N SER A 14 -0.71 -8.87 14.60
CA SER A 14 -1.69 -8.37 15.55
C SER A 14 -1.87 -9.37 16.70
N VAL A 15 -1.11 -9.20 17.80
CA VAL A 15 -1.17 -10.11 18.96
C VAL A 15 -2.59 -10.24 19.53
N SER A 16 -3.35 -9.15 19.57
CA SER A 16 -4.74 -9.16 20.07
C SER A 16 -5.66 -9.98 19.18
N MET A 17 -5.60 -9.79 17.86
CA MET A 17 -6.40 -10.58 16.91
C MET A 17 -5.95 -12.02 16.85
N SER A 18 -4.63 -12.27 16.93
CA SER A 18 -4.09 -13.63 16.95
C SER A 18 -4.63 -14.43 18.13
N LYS A 19 -4.68 -13.83 19.32
CA LYS A 19 -5.28 -14.43 20.52
C LYS A 19 -6.78 -14.65 20.38
N LEU A 20 -7.50 -13.69 19.81
CA LEU A 20 -8.96 -13.78 19.63
C LEU A 20 -9.36 -14.92 18.67
N LEU A 21 -8.60 -15.09 17.59
CA LEU A 21 -8.93 -16.04 16.51
C LEU A 21 -8.21 -17.39 16.62
N GLY A 22 -7.30 -17.54 17.60
CA GLY A 22 -6.54 -18.77 17.82
C GLY A 22 -5.56 -19.12 16.68
N THR A 23 -5.19 -18.14 15.86
CA THR A 23 -4.28 -18.28 14.71
C THR A 23 -3.51 -16.99 14.49
N THR A 24 -2.31 -17.04 13.92
CA THR A 24 -1.51 -15.82 13.69
C THR A 24 -2.18 -14.90 12.66
N VAL A 25 -2.46 -13.66 13.06
CA VAL A 25 -3.04 -12.64 12.20
C VAL A 25 -2.02 -11.57 11.87
N TYR A 26 -1.83 -11.33 10.58
CA TYR A 26 -1.03 -10.21 10.09
C TYR A 26 -1.90 -9.14 9.46
N MET A 27 -1.53 -7.88 9.70
CA MET A 27 -2.16 -6.70 9.13
C MET A 27 -1.18 -6.01 8.18
N LYS A 28 -1.58 -5.86 6.92
CA LYS A 28 -0.85 -5.05 5.95
C LYS A 28 -1.33 -3.60 6.06
N MET A 29 -0.47 -2.70 6.52
CA MET A 29 -0.84 -1.35 6.96
C MET A 29 -1.05 -0.35 5.80
N GLU A 30 -1.96 -0.66 4.88
CA GLU A 30 -2.26 0.19 3.71
C GLU A 30 -2.91 1.54 4.04
N ASN A 31 -3.38 1.71 5.27
CA ASN A 31 -3.79 3.01 5.80
C ASN A 31 -2.60 3.99 5.94
N SER A 32 -1.36 3.48 5.98
CA SER A 32 -0.14 4.30 6.09
C SER A 32 0.42 4.72 4.73
N GLN A 33 -0.30 4.44 3.64
CA GLN A 33 0.04 4.98 2.33
C GLN A 33 -0.06 6.52 2.30
N PRO A 34 0.67 7.22 1.42
CA PRO A 34 0.58 8.68 1.31
C PRO A 34 -0.84 9.21 1.06
N SER A 35 -1.69 8.45 0.35
CA SER A 35 -3.09 8.81 0.12
C SER A 35 -4.04 8.30 1.22
N GLY A 36 -3.52 7.73 2.31
CA GLY A 36 -4.30 7.11 3.39
C GLY A 36 -4.98 5.78 3.04
N SER A 37 -4.76 5.21 1.86
CA SER A 37 -5.32 3.90 1.49
C SER A 37 -4.54 3.20 0.38
N PHE A 38 -4.83 1.92 0.16
CA PHE A 38 -4.19 1.09 -0.87
C PHE A 38 -4.37 1.62 -2.31
N LYS A 39 -5.33 2.52 -2.55
CA LYS A 39 -5.68 3.02 -3.89
C LYS A 39 -4.50 3.68 -4.61
N ILE A 40 -3.58 4.33 -3.89
CA ILE A 40 -2.41 4.98 -4.50
C ILE A 40 -1.50 4.01 -5.25
N ARG A 41 -1.54 2.71 -4.93
CA ARG A 41 -0.77 1.70 -5.68
C ARG A 41 -1.21 1.65 -7.14
N GLY A 42 -2.51 1.43 -7.38
CA GLY A 42 -3.08 1.32 -8.73
C GLY A 42 -3.25 2.68 -9.41
N ILE A 43 -3.86 3.64 -8.70
CA ILE A 43 -4.09 4.98 -9.24
C ILE A 43 -2.76 5.69 -9.50
N GLY A 44 -1.81 5.59 -8.57
CA GLY A 44 -0.50 6.19 -8.75
C GLY A 44 0.26 5.60 -9.93
N HIS A 45 0.20 4.27 -10.12
CA HIS A 45 0.76 3.63 -11.31
C HIS A 45 0.15 4.16 -12.61
N LEU A 46 -1.19 4.24 -12.68
CA LEU A 46 -1.90 4.77 -13.85
C LEU A 46 -1.49 6.22 -14.13
N CYS A 47 -1.47 7.09 -13.12
CA CYS A 47 -1.06 8.48 -13.27
C CYS A 47 0.39 8.62 -13.77
N GLN A 48 1.31 7.79 -13.26
CA GLN A 48 2.70 7.76 -13.73
C GLN A 48 2.81 7.34 -15.20
N GLN A 49 2.04 6.34 -15.62
CA GLN A 49 1.98 5.91 -17.02
C GLN A 49 1.42 7.01 -17.93
N LEU A 50 0.35 7.70 -17.52
CA LEU A 50 -0.25 8.78 -18.29
C LEU A 50 0.69 10.00 -18.39
N SER A 51 1.32 10.40 -17.29
CA SER A 51 2.29 11.51 -17.27
C SER A 51 3.49 11.23 -18.18
N GLY A 52 3.99 9.99 -18.21
CA GLY A 52 5.05 9.57 -19.13
C GLY A 52 4.63 9.60 -20.61
N ARG A 53 3.34 9.41 -20.91
CA ARG A 53 2.77 9.45 -22.26
C ARG A 53 2.45 10.86 -22.75
N SER A 54 2.24 11.83 -21.86
CA SER A 54 1.92 13.23 -22.21
C SER A 54 3.10 14.07 -22.70
N ARG A 55 4.30 13.48 -22.88
CA ARG A 55 5.46 14.15 -23.52
C ARG A 55 5.47 13.90 -25.04
N GLY A 56 4.33 14.14 -25.70
CA GLY A 56 4.17 14.08 -27.15
C GLY A 56 3.53 15.36 -27.66
#